data_AF-A0A7W0Y808-F1
#
_entry.id   AF-A0A7W0Y808-F1
#
_cell.length_a   1.000
_cell.length_b   1.000
_cell.length_c   1.000
_cell.angle_alpha   90.00
_cell.angle_beta   90.00
_cell.angle_gamma   90.00
#
_symmetry.space_group_name_H-M   'P 1'
#
loop_
_entity.id
_entity.type
_entity.pdbx_description
1 polymer ?
#
loop_
_entity_poly.entity_id
_entity_poly.type
_entity_poly.pdbx_seq_one_letter_code
_entity_poly.pdbx_strand_id
1 'polypeptide(L)' 'EYNPAPPVDAGHPDVAPPALVSQVRNQLAPRHAERRAQLERIRRSD' A
#
# COMPACT_ATOMS: atom_id res chain seq x y z
N GLU A 1 -9.00 11.75 -24.61
CA GLU A 1 -8.07 10.64 -24.32
C GLU A 1 -7.49 10.86 -22.93
N TYR A 2 -7.36 9.82 -22.09
CA TYR A 2 -6.79 9.94 -20.74
C TYR A 2 -5.29 9.65 -20.82
N ASN A 3 -4.47 10.70 -20.86
CA ASN A 3 -3.01 10.63 -20.89
C ASN A 3 -2.44 11.48 -19.74
N PRO A 4 -2.55 11.02 -18.48
CA PRO A 4 -1.99 11.75 -17.36
C PRO A 4 -0.46 11.70 -17.44
N ALA A 5 0.18 12.86 -17.28
CA ALA A 5 1.62 12.99 -17.08
C ALA A 5 1.85 13.43 -15.62
N PRO A 6 1.97 12.48 -14.66
CA PRO A 6 2.14 12.82 -13.26
C PRO A 6 3.40 13.66 -13.05
N PRO A 7 3.37 14.67 -12.17
CA PRO A 7 4.52 15.55 -11.93
C PRO A 7 5.68 14.86 -11.19
N VAL A 8 5.45 13.68 -10.59
CA VAL A 8 6.44 12.91 -9.85
C VAL A 8 6.32 11.42 -10.18
N ASP A 9 7.46 10.74 -10.30
CA ASP A 9 7.53 9.30 -10.53
C ASP A 9 7.57 8.53 -9.20
N ALA A 10 6.45 8.55 -8.49
CA ALA A 10 6.32 7.91 -7.18
C ALA A 10 5.01 7.12 -7.03
N GLY A 11 4.37 6.77 -8.15
CA GLY A 11 3.10 6.03 -8.17
C GLY A 11 3.23 4.54 -7.89
N HIS A 12 4.45 3.99 -7.97
CA HIS A 12 4.72 2.57 -7.72
C HIS A 12 5.95 2.40 -6.82
N PRO A 13 5.97 1.40 -5.91
CA PRO A 13 7.13 1.16 -5.05
C PRO A 13 8.45 0.92 -5.77
N ASP A 14 8.40 0.44 -7.01
CA ASP A 14 9.60 0.12 -7.81
C ASP A 14 10.28 1.36 -8.40
N VAL A 15 9.52 2.45 -8.59
CA VAL A 15 10.03 3.73 -9.13
C VAL A 15 10.17 4.81 -8.06
N ALA A 16 9.44 4.68 -6.96
CA ALA A 16 9.49 5.62 -5.85
C ALA A 16 10.82 5.54 -5.07
N PRO A 17 11.27 6.64 -4.46
CA PRO A 17 12.44 6.64 -3.58
C PRO A 17 12.31 5.61 -2.44
N PRO A 18 13.32 4.77 -2.16
CA PRO A 18 13.22 3.73 -1.13
C PRO A 18 12.87 4.25 0.26
N ALA A 19 13.36 5.44 0.63
CA ALA A 19 13.03 6.09 1.89
C ALA A 19 11.52 6.37 2.02
N LEU A 20 10.90 6.88 0.94
CA LEU A 20 9.47 7.15 0.89
C LEU A 20 8.66 5.85 1.00
N VAL A 21 9.08 4.80 0.28
CA VAL A 21 8.45 3.48 0.37
C VAL A 21 8.51 2.94 1.80
N SER A 22 9.66 3.05 2.46
CA SER A 22 9.84 2.58 3.85
C SER A 22 8.96 3.36 4.83
N GLN A 23 8.87 4.68 4.67
CA GLN A 23 8.05 5.55 5.50
C GLN A 23 6.56 5.19 5.36
N VAL A 24 6.05 5.07 4.13
CA VAL A 24 4.65 4.74 3.87
C VAL A 24 4.32 3.33 4.39
N ARG A 25 5.22 2.35 4.22
CA ARG A 25 5.05 1.00 4.78
C ARG A 25 4.91 1.03 6.29
N ASN A 26 5.75 1.80 6.99
CA ASN A 26 5.68 1.95 8.44
C ASN A 26 4.38 2.61 8.89
N GLN A 27 3.93 3.65 8.18
CA GLN A 27 2.67 4.33 8.46
C GLN A 27 1.45 3.41 8.27
N LEU A 28 1.49 2.52 7.27
CA LEU A 28 0.37 1.63 6.93
C LEU A 28 0.40 0.29 7.67
N ALA A 29 1.50 -0.07 8.35
CA ALA A 29 1.66 -1.36 9.03
C ALA A 29 0.51 -1.71 10.00
N PRO A 30 -0.02 -0.78 10.83
CA PRO A 30 -1.16 -1.08 11.70
C PRO A 30 -2.42 -1.46 10.90
N ARG A 31 -2.75 -0.69 9.86
CA ARG A 31 -3.91 -0.98 8.99
C ARG A 31 -3.76 -2.30 8.24
N HIS A 32 -2.54 -2.64 7.82
CA HIS A 32 -2.28 -3.95 7.23
C HIS A 32 -2.52 -5.09 8.23
N ALA A 33 -2.17 -4.90 9.51
CA ALA A 33 -2.44 -5.90 10.54
C ALA A 33 -3.94 -6.08 10.79
N GLU A 34 -4.70 -4.99 10.89
CA GLU A 34 -6.17 -5.01 11.03
C GLU A 34 -6.83 -5.75 9.85
N ARG A 35 -6.41 -5.42 8.62
CA ARG A 35 -6.92 -6.07 7.41
C ARG A 35 -6.63 -7.57 7.41
N ARG A 36 -5.43 -8.00 7.79
CA ARG A 36 -5.11 -9.44 7.91
C ARG A 36 -6.01 -10.12 8.93
N ALA A 37 -6.21 -9.51 10.11
CA ALA A 37 -7.08 -10.05 11.13
C ALA A 37 -8.54 -10.20 10.64
N GLN A 38 -9.03 -9.23 9.87
CA GLN A 38 -10.36 -9.32 9.25
C GLN A 38 -10.46 -10.46 8.24
N LEU A 39 -9.47 -10.61 7.35
CA LEU A 39 -9.46 -11.69 6.37
C LEU A 39 -9.42 -13.07 7.03
N GLU A 40 -8.65 -13.22 8.10
CA GLU A 40 -8.63 -14.46 8.90
C GLU A 40 -9.96 -14.75 9.60
N ARG A 41 -10.76 -13.73 9.95
CA ARG A 41 -12.11 -13.95 10.47
C ARG A 41 -13.04 -14.45 9.37
N ILE A 42 -13.00 -13.83 8.19
CA ILE A 42 -13.83 -14.21 7.03
C ILE A 42 -13.52 -15.67 6.66
N ARG A 43 -12.24 -16.01 6.46
CA ARG A 43 -11.80 -17.37 6.10
C ARG A 43 -12.26 -18.46 7.06
N ARG A 44 -12.43 -18.15 8.36
CA ARG A 44 -12.89 -19.11 9.38
C ARG A 44 -14.41 -19.24 9.46
N SER A 45 -15.13 -18.36 8.78
CA SER A 45 -16.59 -18.32 8.76
C SER A 45 -17.19 -19.05 7.55
N ASP A 46 -16.34 -19.41 6.57
CA ASP A 46 -16.63 -20.26 5.40
C ASP A 46 -16.24 -21.72 5.69
#